data_AF-A0A8C3CHH2-F1
#
_entry.id   AF-A0A8C3CHH2-F1
#
_cell.length_a   1.000
_cell.length_b   1.000
_cell.length_c   1.000
_cell.angle_alpha   90.00
_cell.angle_beta   90.00
_cell.angle_gamma   90.00
#
_symmetry.space_group_name_H-M   'P 1'
#
loop_
_entity.id
_entity.type
_entity.pdbx_description
1 polymer ?
#
loop_
_entity_poly.entity_id
_entity_poly.type
_entity_poly.pdbx_seq_one_letter_code
_entity_poly.pdbx_strand_id
1 'polypeptide(L)'
;MEPPCCEQRAAKVSLAEVLRCFEHPISEEQAWALCFQCCCKMKQLAQGLSPSLHSVFIKGPGSIFIHADGTASFRVYHKSGKSETS
;
A
#
# COMPACT_ATOMS: atom_id res chain seq x y z
N MET A 1 -17.61 -29.94 -14.70
CA MET A 1 -18.25 -28.72 -14.17
C MET A 1 -17.12 -27.88 -13.63
N GLU A 2 -16.62 -26.96 -14.44
CA GLU A 2 -15.54 -26.05 -14.06
C GLU A 2 -16.05 -25.15 -12.92
N PRO A 3 -15.26 -24.88 -11.86
CA PRO A 3 -15.68 -23.93 -10.85
C PRO A 3 -15.91 -22.57 -11.54
N PRO A 4 -16.94 -21.80 -11.14
CA PRO A 4 -17.12 -20.48 -11.70
C PRO A 4 -15.83 -19.72 -11.45
N CYS A 5 -15.16 -19.31 -12.54
CA CYS A 5 -14.06 -18.37 -12.48
C CYS A 5 -14.68 -17.07 -11.98
N CYS A 6 -14.79 -16.92 -10.66
CA CYS A 6 -15.00 -15.64 -10.00
C CYS A 6 -13.95 -14.75 -10.61
N GLU A 7 -14.40 -13.83 -11.46
CA GLU A 7 -13.58 -12.89 -12.19
C GLU A 7 -12.45 -12.47 -11.26
N GLN A 8 -11.22 -12.75 -11.70
CA GLN A 8 -9.99 -12.42 -10.99
C GLN A 8 -9.82 -10.90 -11.00
N ARG A 9 -10.77 -10.19 -10.39
CA ARG A 9 -10.72 -8.80 -9.96
C ARG A 9 -9.51 -8.76 -9.08
N ALA A 10 -8.46 -8.10 -9.58
CA ALA A 10 -7.17 -7.87 -8.95
C ALA A 10 -7.21 -8.20 -7.45
N ALA A 11 -6.54 -9.29 -7.04
CA ALA A 11 -6.64 -9.88 -5.71
C ALA A 11 -5.97 -9.01 -4.63
N LYS A 12 -6.41 -7.76 -4.52
CA LYS A 12 -5.99 -6.80 -3.51
C LYS A 12 -7.13 -5.87 -3.16
N VAL A 13 -7.21 -5.51 -1.89
CA VAL A 13 -8.19 -4.57 -1.33
C VAL A 13 -7.44 -3.41 -0.70
N SER A 14 -8.00 -2.21 -0.74
CA SER A 14 -7.39 -1.09 -0.02
C SER A 14 -7.64 -1.19 1.48
N LEU A 15 -6.74 -0.64 2.29
CA LEU A 15 -6.93 -0.58 3.75
C LEU A 15 -8.18 0.24 4.10
N ALA A 16 -8.53 1.25 3.29
CA ALA A 16 -9.77 2.01 3.48
C ALA A 16 -11.03 1.13 3.30
N GLU A 17 -11.03 0.23 2.33
CA GLU A 17 -12.14 -0.71 2.14
C GLU A 17 -12.23 -1.72 3.29
N VAL A 18 -11.09 -2.24 3.75
CA VAL A 18 -11.03 -3.12 4.92
C VAL A 18 -11.61 -2.42 6.15
N LEU A 19 -11.12 -1.23 6.48
CA LEU A 19 -11.62 -0.46 7.63
C LEU A 19 -13.12 -0.16 7.53
N ARG A 20 -13.63 0.11 6.32
CA ARG A 20 -15.06 0.34 6.09
C ARG A 20 -15.88 -0.94 6.30
N CYS A 21 -15.38 -2.11 5.89
CA CYS A 21 -16.12 -3.37 5.99
C CYS A 21 -16.08 -4.00 7.38
N PHE A 22 -15.00 -3.81 8.14
CA PHE A 22 -14.86 -4.40 9.48
C PHE A 22 -15.59 -3.60 10.56
N GLU A 23 -15.96 -2.34 10.28
CA GLU A 23 -16.62 -1.42 11.24
C GLU A 23 -15.84 -1.24 12.57
N HIS A 24 -14.58 -1.69 12.63
CA HIS A 24 -13.66 -1.56 13.75
C HIS A 24 -12.23 -1.31 13.24
N PRO A 25 -11.34 -0.70 14.04
CA PRO A 25 -9.94 -0.55 13.68
C PRO A 25 -9.23 -1.91 13.56
N ILE A 26 -8.15 -1.96 12.77
CA ILE A 26 -7.28 -3.14 12.69
C ILE A 26 -6.61 -3.42 14.05
N SER A 27 -6.27 -4.68 14.29
CA SER A 27 -5.54 -5.09 15.51
C SER A 27 -4.11 -4.55 15.52
N GLU A 28 -3.46 -4.60 16.68
CA GLU A 28 -2.06 -4.20 16.82
C GLU A 28 -1.15 -5.05 15.91
N GLU A 29 -1.36 -6.37 15.87
CA GLU A 29 -0.60 -7.28 15.02
C GLU A 29 -0.78 -6.96 13.53
N GLN A 30 -1.99 -6.61 13.12
CA GLN A 30 -2.28 -6.21 11.74
C GLN A 30 -1.58 -4.88 11.40
N ALA A 31 -1.58 -3.92 12.32
CA ALA A 31 -0.86 -2.66 12.16
C ALA A 31 0.65 -2.91 12.02
N TRP A 32 1.23 -3.76 12.87
CA TRP A 32 2.64 -4.15 12.78
C TRP A 32 2.98 -4.84 11.46
N ALA A 33 2.15 -5.78 10.99
CA ALA A 33 2.36 -6.47 9.73
C ALA A 33 2.34 -5.51 8.53
N LEU A 34 1.37 -4.59 8.48
CA LEU A 34 1.28 -3.57 7.44
C LEU A 34 2.51 -2.64 7.44
N CYS A 35 2.92 -2.18 8.62
CA CYS A 35 4.12 -1.35 8.79
C CYS A 35 5.38 -2.08 8.29
N PHE A 36 5.58 -3.34 8.69
CA PHE A 36 6.72 -4.14 8.27
C PHE A 36 6.76 -4.32 6.75
N GLN A 37 5.65 -4.75 6.15
CA GLN A 37 5.55 -4.96 4.69
C GLN A 37 5.80 -3.66 3.92
N CYS A 38 5.22 -2.53 4.36
CA CYS A 38 5.44 -1.24 3.73
C CYS A 38 6.91 -0.79 3.83
N CYS A 39 7.55 -0.93 5.00
CA CYS A 39 8.96 -0.61 5.19
C CYS A 39 9.89 -1.45 4.31
N CYS A 40 9.65 -2.76 4.23
CA CYS A 40 10.38 -3.65 3.33
C CYS A 40 10.26 -3.19 1.87
N LYS A 41 9.06 -2.79 1.44
CA LYS A 41 8.85 -2.30 0.07
C LYS A 41 9.52 -0.94 -0.17
N MET A 42 9.47 -0.01 0.78
CA MET A 42 10.20 1.27 0.71
C MET A 42 11.71 1.04 0.59
N LYS A 43 12.27 0.11 1.37
CA LYS A 43 13.69 -0.27 1.28
C LYS A 43 14.04 -0.81 -0.11
N GLN A 44 13.20 -1.69 -0.69
CA GLN A 44 13.41 -2.19 -2.05
C GLN A 44 13.38 -1.07 -3.10
N LEU A 45 12.45 -0.11 -2.96
CA LEU A 45 12.36 1.02 -3.88
C LEU A 45 13.62 1.91 -3.82
N ALA A 46 14.12 2.17 -2.61
CA ALA A 46 15.33 2.95 -2.38
C ALA A 46 16.60 2.25 -2.91
N GLN A 47 16.63 0.92 -2.94
CA GLN A 47 17.82 0.14 -3.29
C GLN A 47 17.97 -0.19 -4.79
N GLY A 48 16.97 0.05 -5.64
CA GLY A 48 17.13 -0.35 -7.05
C GLY A 48 16.10 0.06 -8.09
N LEU A 49 15.01 0.77 -7.75
CA LEU A 49 13.92 1.03 -8.72
C LEU A 49 13.76 2.49 -9.13
N SER A 50 14.17 3.46 -8.31
CA SER A 50 14.33 4.84 -8.76
C SER A 50 15.08 5.69 -7.72
N PRO A 51 16.31 6.16 -8.00
CA PRO A 51 16.99 7.13 -7.13
C PRO A 51 16.22 8.45 -7.00
N SER A 52 15.26 8.74 -7.91
CA SER A 52 14.39 9.92 -7.82
C SER A 52 13.28 9.84 -6.76
N LEU A 53 13.13 8.69 -6.09
CA LEU A 53 12.18 8.47 -4.99
C LEU A 53 12.77 8.89 -3.63
N HIS A 54 13.46 10.03 -3.57
CA HIS A 54 14.03 10.56 -2.32
C HIS A 54 12.99 10.87 -1.24
N SER A 55 11.71 10.96 -1.60
CA SER A 55 10.61 11.00 -0.65
C SER A 55 9.42 10.22 -1.18
N VAL A 56 9.02 9.19 -0.45
CA VAL A 56 7.81 8.41 -0.70
C VAL A 56 6.76 8.91 0.27
N PHE A 57 5.64 9.40 -0.25
CA PHE A 57 4.50 9.83 0.57
C PHE A 57 3.33 8.87 0.42
N ILE A 58 2.78 8.40 1.54
CA ILE A 58 1.54 7.61 1.58
C ILE A 58 0.42 8.53 2.03
N LYS A 59 -0.54 8.85 1.15
CA LYS A 59 -1.59 9.84 1.42
C LYS A 59 -2.63 9.42 2.46
N GLY A 60 -2.71 8.12 2.79
CA GLY A 60 -3.71 7.58 3.71
C GLY A 60 -4.09 6.13 3.40
N PRO A 61 -5.10 5.58 4.08
CA PRO A 61 -5.46 4.15 4.00
C PRO A 61 -5.94 3.73 2.60
N GLY A 62 -6.53 4.64 1.81
CA GLY A 62 -6.89 4.36 0.41
C GLY A 62 -5.69 4.21 -0.53
N SER A 63 -4.48 4.54 -0.07
CA SER A 63 -3.24 4.36 -0.83
C SER A 63 -2.47 3.10 -0.45
N ILE A 64 -2.94 2.32 0.53
CA ILE A 64 -2.34 1.06 0.98
C ILE A 64 -3.23 -0.09 0.49
N PHE A 65 -2.62 -1.11 -0.11
CA PHE A 65 -3.30 -2.27 -0.66
C PHE A 65 -2.77 -3.55 -0.02
N ILE A 66 -3.68 -4.38 0.46
CA ILE A 66 -3.44 -5.72 1.00
C ILE A 66 -3.73 -6.72 -0.10
N HIS A 67 -2.77 -7.58 -0.43
CA HIS A 67 -2.90 -8.61 -1.45
C HIS A 67 -3.35 -9.94 -0.85
N ALA A 68 -3.94 -10.81 -1.67
CA ALA A 68 -4.40 -12.13 -1.23
C ALA A 68 -3.26 -13.06 -0.76
N ASP A 69 -2.02 -12.79 -1.16
CA ASP A 69 -0.82 -13.49 -0.68
C ASP A 69 -0.32 -12.99 0.69
N GLY A 70 -1.04 -12.05 1.31
CA GLY A 70 -0.67 -11.45 2.59
C GLY A 70 0.36 -10.33 2.51
N THR A 71 0.86 -9.98 1.32
CA THR A 71 1.77 -8.85 1.14
C THR A 71 1.02 -7.52 1.13
N ALA A 72 1.76 -6.43 1.37
CA ALA A 72 1.22 -5.07 1.25
C ALA A 72 1.98 -4.26 0.19
N SER A 73 1.26 -3.39 -0.50
CA SER A 73 1.83 -2.40 -1.40
C SER A 73 1.18 -1.04 -1.19
N PHE A 74 1.80 0.02 -1.67
CA PHE A 74 1.22 1.36 -1.58
C PHE A 74 1.47 2.15 -2.85
N ARG A 75 0.58 3.12 -3.11
CA ARG A 75 0.76 4.07 -4.21
C ARG A 75 1.80 5.11 -3.79
N VAL A 76 2.83 5.27 -4.62
CA VAL A 76 3.91 6.22 -4.40
C VAL A 76 3.56 7.54 -5.08
N TYR A 77 3.75 8.65 -4.36
CA TYR A 77 3.65 9.99 -4.92
C TYR A 77 5.02 10.65 -4.82
N HIS A 78 5.51 11.18 -5.95
CA HIS A 78 6.65 12.08 -5.93
C HIS A 78 6.21 13.39 -5.30
N LYS A 79 6.97 13.88 -4.31
CA LYS A 79 6.87 15.27 -3.89
C LYS A 79 7.36 16.12 -5.05
N SER A 80 6.45 16.64 -5.88
CA SER A 80 6.80 17.72 -6.81
C SER A 80 7.30 18.87 -5.95
N GLY A 81 8.60 19.12 -5.97
CA GLY A 81 9.17 20.27 -5.29
C GLY A 81 8.45 21.50 -5.81
N LYS A 82 7.65 22.16 -4.96
CA LYS A 82 7.41 23.58 -5.19
C LYS A 82 8.75 24.22 -4.90
N SER A 83 9.44 24.65 -5.95
CA SER A 83 10.45 25.68 -5.85
C SER A 83 9.76 26.93 -5.31
N GLU A 84 9.67 27.04 -3.99
CA GLU A 84 9.43 28.32 -3.33
C GLU A 84 10.62 29.19 -3.68
N THR A 85 10.41 30.05 -4.67
CA THR A 85 11.30 31.17 -4.99
C THR A 85 10.80 32.30 -4.12
N SER A 86 11.61 32.69 -3.14
CA SER A 86 11.47 33.98 -2.46
C SER A 86 12.85 34.56 -2.23
#